data_AF-A0A6A3VCW4-F1
#
_entry.id   AF-A0A6A3VCW4-F1
#
_cell.length_a   1.000
_cell.length_b   1.000
_cell.length_c   1.000
_cell.angle_alpha   90.00
_cell.angle_beta   90.00
_cell.angle_gamma   90.00
#
_symmetry.space_group_name_H-M   'P 1'
#
loop_
_entity.id
_entity.type
_entity.pdbx_description
1 polymer ?
#
loop_
_entity_poly.entity_id
_entity_poly.type
_entity_poly.pdbx_seq_one_letter_code
_entity_poly.pdbx_strand_id
1 'polypeptide(L)'
;MSLLWLMGLVLLAFFAPSDAETSVTGPTHVPVSDFSTWTGVHTASKSRISTIRFLRTSADFENNDDAIDGDGEERAGLSVPIAEKAKALFSSSKVTPERLQKWLAEGKPADTVFARMRLDKKGNWLLYRPQFTDWLKYVDDLSAKNPTKGTSSFSTLTAHYGDDAPYKMIEDAVRYAGLKDLAMKLQKELMQYWITTAKSPDDVFHAMNLDKVKHTILRNPEFTAWAKYVDDFNAKYPEQPALMAPALRKYYSDGALFKMTDEVISGRGSKSIATKIQDELIDLWLSGRKTPDDALVELGLGRTVDTLMEGPLFNTWLKYTTAYSTKYPQEKSTAIEALTRTFDDIKVVRMLQKAKTTDETRSIAKQLESAQL
;
A
#
# COMPACT_ATOMS: atom_id res chain seq x y z
N MET A 1 20.17 33.63 56.97
CA MET A 1 19.91 34.16 55.61
C MET A 1 20.57 33.20 54.63
N SER A 2 19.93 32.48 53.71
CA SER A 2 18.56 32.43 53.23
C SER A 2 18.27 31.01 52.72
N LEU A 3 17.04 30.53 52.92
CA LEU A 3 16.41 29.42 52.20
C LEU A 3 16.35 29.74 50.70
N LEU A 4 16.27 28.69 49.86
CA LEU A 4 15.22 28.56 48.84
C LEU A 4 15.05 27.09 48.41
N TRP A 5 13.85 26.60 48.66
CA TRP A 5 13.27 25.31 48.29
C TRP A 5 12.29 25.60 47.13
N LEU A 6 12.15 24.69 46.16
CA LEU A 6 10.98 24.52 45.26
C LEU A 6 11.24 23.26 44.41
N MET A 7 10.66 22.10 44.75
CA MET A 7 9.30 21.64 44.39
C MET A 7 9.16 21.36 42.88
N GLY A 8 9.38 20.10 42.50
CA GLY A 8 8.91 19.54 41.23
C GLY A 8 7.47 19.04 41.40
N LEU A 9 6.53 19.72 40.76
CA LEU A 9 5.12 19.34 40.68
C LEU A 9 4.96 17.98 39.97
N VAL A 10 4.42 16.99 40.68
CA VAL A 10 3.81 15.80 40.08
C VAL A 10 2.31 16.08 39.97
N LEU A 11 1.83 16.35 38.76
CA LEU A 11 0.39 16.36 38.46
C LEU A 11 -0.07 14.92 38.23
N LEU A 12 -0.59 14.29 39.29
CA LEU A 12 -1.44 13.11 39.20
C LEU A 12 -2.87 13.59 38.93
N ALA A 13 -3.35 13.42 37.69
CA ALA A 13 -4.77 13.52 37.40
C ALA A 13 -5.44 12.18 37.78
N PHE A 14 -6.06 12.16 38.96
CA PHE A 14 -7.03 11.13 39.34
C PHE A 14 -8.33 11.38 38.54
N PHE A 15 -8.72 10.43 37.70
CA PHE A 15 -10.12 10.32 37.26
C PHE A 15 -10.83 9.36 38.21
N ALA A 16 -11.65 9.92 39.10
CA ALA A 16 -12.67 9.17 39.82
C ALA A 16 -13.88 8.96 38.90
N PRO A 17 -14.53 7.78 38.90
CA PRO A 17 -15.78 7.59 38.19
C PRO A 17 -16.91 8.20 39.02
N SER A 18 -17.60 9.19 38.47
CA SER A 18 -18.89 9.63 38.97
C SER A 18 -19.99 8.85 38.25
N ASP A 19 -20.67 7.99 38.99
CA ASP A 19 -21.94 7.40 38.59
C ASP A 19 -22.97 8.51 38.32
N ALA A 20 -23.55 8.47 37.13
CA ALA A 20 -24.81 9.11 36.83
C ALA A 20 -25.55 8.25 35.80
N GLU A 21 -26.49 7.46 36.31
CA GLU A 21 -27.57 6.88 35.52
C GLU A 21 -28.33 7.99 34.80
N THR A 22 -28.46 7.90 33.49
CA THR A 22 -29.74 8.20 32.81
C THR A 22 -29.82 7.34 31.55
N SER A 23 -30.84 6.49 31.54
CA SER A 23 -31.31 5.73 30.38
C SER A 23 -31.73 6.66 29.24
N VAL A 24 -31.59 6.22 27.98
CA VAL A 24 -32.69 6.17 26.97
C VAL A 24 -32.18 5.57 25.64
N THR A 25 -32.74 4.38 25.33
CA THR A 25 -33.08 3.77 24.03
C THR A 25 -32.05 3.52 22.91
N GLY A 26 -31.87 2.23 22.61
CA GLY A 26 -32.14 1.67 21.26
C GLY A 26 -30.94 1.37 20.34
N PRO A 27 -30.76 0.12 19.85
CA PRO A 27 -29.56 -0.30 19.13
C PRO A 27 -29.70 -0.18 17.61
N THR A 28 -28.63 0.23 16.93
CA THR A 28 -28.44 -0.08 15.50
C THR A 28 -27.30 -1.08 15.39
N HIS A 29 -27.68 -2.34 15.21
CA HIS A 29 -26.81 -3.42 14.80
C HIS A 29 -26.13 -3.08 13.47
N VAL A 30 -24.80 -3.15 13.41
CA VAL A 30 -24.05 -3.32 12.16
C VAL A 30 -23.33 -4.67 12.26
N PRO A 31 -23.48 -5.56 11.27
CA PRO A 31 -22.96 -6.91 11.38
C PRO A 31 -21.44 -6.93 11.16
N VAL A 32 -20.79 -7.72 12.00
CA VAL A 32 -19.43 -8.23 11.85
C VAL A 32 -19.35 -8.98 10.52
N SER A 33 -18.40 -8.61 9.66
CA SER A 33 -18.01 -9.46 8.53
C SER A 33 -16.74 -10.22 8.91
N ASP A 34 -16.88 -11.53 8.97
CA ASP A 34 -15.81 -12.50 9.19
C ASP A 34 -14.80 -12.44 8.04
N PHE A 35 -13.53 -12.19 8.38
CA PHE A 35 -12.41 -12.45 7.49
C PHE A 35 -12.06 -13.93 7.55
N SER A 36 -12.34 -14.67 6.48
CA SER A 36 -11.79 -16.01 6.25
C SER A 36 -11.53 -16.24 4.76
N THR A 37 -10.24 -16.41 4.46
CA THR A 37 -9.67 -17.23 3.37
C THR A 37 -10.17 -17.01 1.93
N TRP A 38 -9.42 -16.25 1.14
CA TRP A 38 -9.38 -16.42 -0.31
C TRP A 38 -8.07 -17.12 -0.71
N THR A 39 -8.12 -18.44 -0.79
CA THR A 39 -7.07 -19.29 -1.37
C THR A 39 -7.48 -19.73 -2.78
N GLY A 40 -6.70 -19.26 -3.77
CA GLY A 40 -6.40 -19.97 -5.02
C GLY A 40 -7.46 -19.99 -6.13
N VAL A 41 -7.12 -19.41 -7.29
CA VAL A 41 -6.78 -20.18 -8.51
C VAL A 41 -5.85 -19.33 -9.39
N HIS A 42 -4.54 -19.59 -9.31
CA HIS A 42 -3.63 -19.38 -10.43
C HIS A 42 -2.89 -20.70 -10.66
N THR A 43 -3.42 -21.51 -11.57
CA THR A 43 -2.69 -22.64 -12.14
C THR A 43 -1.54 -22.10 -12.98
N ALA A 44 -0.32 -22.29 -12.48
CA ALA A 44 0.90 -22.18 -13.24
C ALA A 44 0.97 -23.29 -14.31
N SER A 45 1.34 -22.92 -15.53
CA SER A 45 1.94 -23.85 -16.49
C SER A 45 3.07 -23.13 -17.21
N LYS A 46 4.30 -23.34 -16.72
CA LYS A 46 5.51 -23.21 -17.52
C LYS A 46 5.64 -24.47 -18.38
N SER A 47 5.68 -24.32 -19.69
CA SER A 47 6.45 -25.22 -20.55
C SER A 47 7.01 -24.46 -21.74
N ARG A 48 8.35 -24.52 -21.88
CA ARG A 48 9.05 -24.31 -23.14
C ARG A 48 8.59 -25.41 -24.10
N ILE A 49 8.44 -25.09 -25.39
CA ILE A 49 9.01 -25.81 -26.55
C ILE A 49 8.63 -25.03 -27.80
N SER A 50 9.64 -24.64 -28.57
CA SER A 50 9.52 -24.17 -29.95
C SER A 50 9.04 -25.31 -30.83
N THR A 51 8.03 -25.08 -31.69
CA THR A 51 7.94 -25.76 -32.99
C THR A 51 7.17 -24.86 -33.95
N ILE A 52 7.89 -24.38 -34.97
CA ILE A 52 7.33 -23.74 -36.17
C ILE A 52 6.60 -24.84 -36.95
N ARG A 53 5.30 -24.69 -37.20
CA ARG A 53 4.54 -25.57 -38.11
C ARG A 53 3.79 -24.71 -39.12
N PHE A 54 4.25 -24.78 -40.37
CA PHE A 54 3.63 -24.18 -41.55
C PHE A 54 2.21 -24.71 -41.76
N LEU A 55 1.25 -23.82 -42.03
CA LEU A 55 -0.06 -24.21 -42.57
C LEU A 55 -0.05 -24.08 -44.09
N ARG A 56 -0.27 -25.24 -44.73
CA ARG A 56 -0.65 -25.38 -46.13
C ARG A 56 -2.07 -24.86 -46.32
N THR A 57 -2.26 -24.17 -47.43
CA THR A 57 -3.54 -23.82 -48.05
C THR A 57 -4.23 -25.05 -48.63
N SER A 58 -5.52 -25.21 -48.33
CA SER A 58 -6.47 -25.85 -49.24
C SER A 58 -7.85 -25.29 -48.93
N ALA A 59 -8.44 -24.67 -49.95
CA ALA A 59 -9.85 -24.31 -50.02
C ALA A 59 -10.70 -25.59 -50.01
N ASP A 60 -11.92 -25.48 -49.50
CA ASP A 60 -13.11 -26.06 -50.12
C ASP A 60 -14.36 -25.34 -49.59
N PHE A 61 -15.26 -25.05 -50.52
CA PHE A 61 -16.56 -24.43 -50.32
C PHE A 61 -17.57 -25.53 -49.96
N GLU A 62 -18.53 -25.22 -49.08
CA GLU A 62 -19.93 -25.61 -49.31
C GLU A 62 -20.88 -24.80 -48.39
N ASN A 63 -21.98 -24.36 -49.01
CA ASN A 63 -23.09 -23.60 -48.43
C ASN A 63 -23.92 -24.44 -47.45
N ASN A 64 -24.51 -23.80 -46.44
CA ASN A 64 -25.96 -23.84 -46.22
C ASN A 64 -26.39 -22.78 -45.21
N ASP A 65 -27.45 -22.08 -45.60
CA ASP A 65 -28.22 -21.13 -44.80
C ASP A 65 -28.98 -21.86 -43.70
N ASP A 66 -29.07 -21.26 -42.51
CA ASP A 66 -30.28 -21.29 -41.69
C ASP A 66 -30.25 -20.16 -40.66
N ALA A 67 -31.21 -19.25 -40.81
CA ALA A 67 -31.48 -18.16 -39.90
C ALA A 67 -32.19 -18.68 -38.65
N ILE A 68 -31.62 -18.42 -37.47
CA ILE A 68 -32.34 -18.45 -36.19
C ILE A 68 -32.06 -17.12 -35.51
N ASP A 69 -33.13 -16.34 -35.39
CA ASP A 69 -33.26 -15.13 -34.61
C ASP A 69 -33.34 -15.51 -33.12
N GLY A 70 -32.56 -14.84 -32.28
CA GLY A 70 -32.35 -15.19 -30.88
C GLY A 70 -31.62 -14.08 -30.14
N ASP A 71 -32.41 -13.09 -29.73
CA ASP A 71 -32.15 -12.10 -28.69
C ASP A 71 -31.30 -12.65 -27.52
N GLY A 72 -30.24 -11.91 -27.16
CA GLY A 72 -29.34 -12.24 -26.06
C GLY A 72 -28.30 -11.15 -25.80
N GLU A 73 -28.76 -10.04 -25.22
CA GLU A 73 -28.12 -9.21 -24.20
C GLU A 73 -26.65 -8.73 -24.34
N GLU A 74 -26.55 -7.41 -24.23
CA GLU A 74 -25.39 -6.55 -23.98
C GLU A 74 -24.28 -7.16 -23.11
N ARG A 75 -23.13 -7.41 -23.73
CA ARG A 75 -21.83 -7.38 -23.03
C ARG A 75 -20.93 -6.35 -23.67
N ALA A 76 -20.84 -5.20 -23.02
CA ALA A 76 -19.93 -4.10 -23.33
C ALA A 76 -18.46 -4.53 -23.18
N GLY A 77 -17.94 -5.24 -24.17
CA GLY A 77 -16.53 -5.25 -24.49
C GLY A 77 -16.32 -4.35 -25.70
N LEU A 78 -15.67 -3.20 -25.51
CA LEU A 78 -15.23 -2.34 -26.62
C LEU A 78 -14.12 -3.06 -27.42
N SER A 79 -14.50 -4.06 -28.19
CA SER A 79 -13.64 -4.73 -29.15
C SER A 79 -13.59 -3.85 -30.40
N VAL A 80 -12.48 -3.12 -30.55
CA VAL A 80 -12.23 -2.32 -31.75
C VAL A 80 -12.32 -3.23 -32.99
N PRO A 81 -13.10 -2.85 -34.03
CA PRO A 81 -13.24 -3.64 -35.25
C PRO A 81 -11.86 -4.00 -35.84
N ILE A 82 -11.71 -5.25 -36.26
CA ILE A 82 -10.47 -5.79 -36.86
C ILE A 82 -9.98 -4.89 -38.03
N ALA A 83 -10.90 -4.26 -38.76
CA ALA A 83 -10.60 -3.32 -39.83
C ALA A 83 -9.87 -2.04 -39.36
N GLU A 84 -10.18 -1.52 -38.17
CA GLU A 84 -9.48 -0.35 -37.60
C GLU A 84 -8.08 -0.72 -37.10
N LYS A 85 -7.91 -1.92 -36.51
CA LYS A 85 -6.57 -2.46 -36.18
C LYS A 85 -5.72 -2.66 -37.44
N ALA A 86 -6.31 -3.18 -38.53
CA ALA A 86 -5.61 -3.35 -39.80
C ALA A 86 -5.18 -2.01 -40.42
N LYS A 87 -6.05 -0.99 -40.44
CA LYS A 87 -5.71 0.36 -40.95
C LYS A 87 -4.60 1.05 -40.16
N ALA A 88 -4.50 0.80 -38.86
CA ALA A 88 -3.41 1.32 -38.03
C ALA A 88 -2.05 0.72 -38.40
N LEU A 89 -2.01 -0.56 -38.81
CA LEU A 89 -0.76 -1.26 -39.16
C LEU A 89 -0.13 -0.78 -40.48
N PHE A 90 -0.95 -0.35 -41.45
CA PHE A 90 -0.46 0.09 -42.77
C PHE A 90 -0.25 1.61 -42.91
N SER A 91 -0.68 2.42 -41.93
CA SER A 91 -0.43 3.85 -41.92
C SER A 91 1.02 4.15 -41.53
N SER A 92 1.89 4.24 -42.53
CA SER A 92 3.20 4.90 -42.44
C SER A 92 3.00 6.35 -42.83
N SER A 93 3.16 7.30 -41.92
CA SER A 93 3.26 8.71 -42.31
C SER A 93 3.75 9.56 -41.17
N LYS A 94 4.66 10.50 -41.46
CA LYS A 94 4.84 11.70 -40.64
C LYS A 94 3.46 12.19 -40.16
N VAL A 95 3.30 12.28 -38.85
CA VAL A 95 2.11 12.84 -38.24
C VAL A 95 2.31 14.35 -38.31
N THR A 96 1.44 15.05 -39.03
CA THR A 96 1.47 16.52 -39.11
C THR A 96 0.45 17.11 -38.13
N PRO A 97 0.64 18.36 -37.68
CA PRO A 97 -0.33 19.03 -36.81
C PRO A 97 -1.76 19.03 -37.37
N GLU A 98 -1.92 19.22 -38.69
CA GLU A 98 -3.23 19.24 -39.36
C GLU A 98 -3.95 17.89 -39.24
N ARG A 99 -3.18 16.79 -39.29
CA ARG A 99 -3.72 15.44 -39.15
C ARG A 99 -4.21 15.16 -37.72
N LEU A 100 -3.47 15.62 -36.71
CA LEU A 100 -3.89 15.54 -35.31
C LEU A 100 -5.16 16.36 -35.08
N GLN A 101 -5.23 17.58 -35.62
CA GLN A 101 -6.42 18.42 -35.54
C GLN A 101 -7.63 17.77 -36.21
N LYS A 102 -7.45 17.14 -37.38
CA LYS A 102 -8.52 16.38 -38.03
C LYS A 102 -9.01 15.22 -37.16
N TRP A 103 -8.10 14.44 -36.56
CA TRP A 103 -8.51 13.35 -35.66
C TRP A 103 -9.19 13.85 -34.38
N LEU A 104 -8.78 15.01 -33.87
CA LEU A 104 -9.40 15.65 -32.71
C LEU A 104 -10.80 16.17 -33.04
N ALA A 105 -10.98 16.74 -34.24
CA ALA A 105 -12.28 17.15 -34.77
C ALA A 105 -13.24 15.94 -34.84
N GLU A 106 -12.74 14.82 -35.36
CA GLU A 106 -13.45 13.53 -35.44
C GLU A 106 -13.60 12.81 -34.08
N GLY A 107 -12.99 13.32 -33.00
CA GLY A 107 -13.06 12.73 -31.66
C GLY A 107 -12.45 11.33 -31.57
N LYS A 108 -11.37 11.06 -32.32
CA LYS A 108 -10.78 9.71 -32.33
C LYS A 108 -10.23 9.31 -30.95
N PRO A 109 -10.42 8.05 -30.52
CA PRO A 109 -9.86 7.58 -29.26
C PRO A 109 -8.34 7.73 -29.20
N ALA A 110 -7.83 8.08 -28.02
CA ALA A 110 -6.40 8.24 -27.75
C ALA A 110 -5.59 7.00 -28.16
N ASP A 111 -6.10 5.80 -27.86
CA ASP A 111 -5.53 4.50 -28.22
C ASP A 111 -5.35 4.33 -29.73
N THR A 112 -6.39 4.69 -30.51
CA THR A 112 -6.34 4.60 -31.97
C THR A 112 -5.29 5.54 -32.55
N VAL A 113 -5.19 6.76 -32.01
CA VAL A 113 -4.17 7.72 -32.44
C VAL A 113 -2.77 7.23 -32.03
N PHE A 114 -2.61 6.69 -30.82
CA PHE A 114 -1.34 6.12 -30.34
C PHE A 114 -0.78 5.05 -31.29
N ALA A 115 -1.60 4.08 -31.69
CA ALA A 115 -1.23 3.02 -32.64
C ALA A 115 -0.94 3.58 -34.04
N ARG A 116 -1.75 4.54 -34.53
CA ARG A 116 -1.52 5.20 -35.84
C ARG A 116 -0.22 6.00 -35.89
N MET A 117 0.22 6.53 -34.75
CA MET A 117 1.52 7.20 -34.59
C MET A 117 2.68 6.20 -34.41
N ARG A 118 2.39 4.89 -34.39
CA ARG A 118 3.35 3.79 -34.20
C ARG A 118 4.13 3.89 -32.90
N LEU A 119 3.47 4.43 -31.87
CA LEU A 119 4.06 4.61 -30.53
C LEU A 119 4.06 3.31 -29.73
N ASP A 120 3.11 2.40 -30.00
CA ASP A 120 3.01 1.02 -29.49
C ASP A 120 4.28 0.20 -29.76
N LYS A 121 5.00 0.49 -30.84
CA LYS A 121 6.20 -0.25 -31.26
C LYS A 121 7.50 0.32 -30.69
N LYS A 122 7.43 1.31 -29.79
CA LYS A 122 8.63 2.00 -29.27
C LYS A 122 9.17 1.41 -27.97
N GLY A 123 8.35 0.67 -27.23
CA GLY A 123 8.77 0.07 -25.95
C GLY A 123 9.35 1.13 -25.03
N ASN A 124 10.47 0.81 -24.36
CA ASN A 124 11.13 1.70 -23.40
C ASN A 124 11.65 3.02 -24.02
N TRP A 125 11.73 3.13 -25.35
CA TRP A 125 12.17 4.35 -26.03
C TRP A 125 11.04 5.36 -26.26
N LEU A 126 9.81 5.06 -25.82
CA LEU A 126 8.62 5.87 -26.06
C LEU A 126 8.79 7.33 -25.62
N LEU A 127 9.24 7.55 -24.38
CA LEU A 127 9.36 8.90 -23.79
C LEU A 127 10.41 9.79 -24.49
N TYR A 128 11.31 9.19 -25.27
CA TYR A 128 12.35 9.89 -26.04
C TYR A 128 11.87 10.31 -27.42
N ARG A 129 10.63 9.97 -27.80
CA ARG A 129 10.09 10.29 -29.13
C ARG A 129 9.32 11.61 -29.08
N PRO A 130 9.63 12.59 -29.95
CA PRO A 130 8.85 13.84 -30.00
C PRO A 130 7.39 13.58 -30.37
N GLN A 131 7.10 12.50 -31.11
CA GLN A 131 5.73 12.09 -31.40
C GLN A 131 4.93 11.72 -30.14
N PHE A 132 5.60 11.30 -29.06
CA PHE A 132 4.93 11.00 -27.80
C PHE A 132 4.39 12.29 -27.14
N THR A 133 5.15 13.39 -27.17
CA THR A 133 4.66 14.68 -26.65
C THR A 133 3.52 15.24 -27.50
N ASP A 134 3.56 15.05 -28.82
CA ASP A 134 2.44 15.41 -29.70
C ASP A 134 1.18 14.61 -29.36
N TRP A 135 1.34 13.33 -29.04
CA TRP A 135 0.23 12.47 -28.62
C TRP A 135 -0.30 12.84 -27.23
N LEU A 136 0.55 13.16 -26.26
CA LEU A 136 0.11 13.64 -24.95
C LEU A 136 -0.74 14.91 -25.09
N LYS A 137 -0.29 15.86 -25.90
CA LYS A 137 -1.07 17.07 -26.21
C LYS A 137 -2.41 16.75 -26.85
N TYR A 138 -2.44 15.78 -27.78
CA TYR A 138 -3.70 15.31 -28.36
C TYR A 138 -4.66 14.75 -27.32
N VAL A 139 -4.16 13.98 -26.35
CA VAL A 139 -4.99 13.43 -25.24
C VAL A 139 -5.54 14.52 -24.34
N ASP A 140 -4.71 15.52 -24.01
CA ASP A 140 -5.12 16.70 -23.24
C ASP A 140 -6.23 17.47 -23.97
N ASP A 141 -6.04 17.76 -25.26
CA ASP A 141 -7.02 18.47 -26.09
C ASP A 141 -8.32 17.66 -26.25
N LEU A 142 -8.24 16.33 -26.39
CA LEU A 142 -9.39 15.44 -26.48
C LEU A 142 -10.20 15.41 -25.17
N SER A 143 -9.50 15.37 -24.03
CA SER A 143 -10.12 15.38 -22.70
C SER A 143 -10.78 16.72 -22.41
N ALA A 144 -10.17 17.84 -22.80
CA ALA A 144 -10.75 19.17 -22.68
C ALA A 144 -12.02 19.32 -23.54
N LYS A 145 -12.04 18.72 -24.74
CA LYS A 145 -13.21 18.72 -25.63
C LYS A 145 -14.35 17.83 -25.12
N ASN A 146 -14.04 16.76 -24.39
CA ASN A 146 -15.02 15.83 -23.83
C ASN A 146 -14.80 15.59 -22.32
N PRO A 147 -15.06 16.58 -21.44
CA PRO A 147 -14.72 16.47 -20.02
C PRO A 147 -15.40 15.29 -19.31
N THR A 148 -16.61 14.92 -19.74
CA THR A 148 -17.38 13.79 -19.18
C THR A 148 -16.79 12.42 -19.51
N LYS A 149 -15.98 12.32 -20.57
CA LYS A 149 -15.30 11.09 -21.00
C LYS A 149 -13.80 11.11 -20.70
N GLY A 150 -13.37 11.99 -19.77
CA GLY A 150 -11.97 12.30 -19.46
C GLY A 150 -11.02 11.15 -19.76
N THR A 151 -10.18 11.34 -20.77
CA THR A 151 -9.33 10.27 -21.30
C THR A 151 -7.95 10.42 -20.69
N SER A 152 -7.61 9.59 -19.70
CA SER A 152 -6.25 9.54 -19.18
C SER A 152 -5.32 8.91 -20.22
N SER A 153 -4.18 9.54 -20.49
CA SER A 153 -3.10 8.97 -21.30
C SER A 153 -2.66 7.62 -20.74
N PHE A 154 -2.66 7.48 -19.41
CA PHE A 154 -2.30 6.24 -18.73
C PHE A 154 -3.24 5.08 -19.02
N SER A 155 -4.52 5.32 -19.28
CA SER A 155 -5.43 4.24 -19.72
C SER A 155 -4.99 3.61 -21.04
N THR A 156 -4.37 4.39 -21.93
CA THR A 156 -3.79 3.84 -23.17
C THR A 156 -2.45 3.18 -22.87
N LEU A 157 -1.59 3.81 -22.07
CA LEU A 157 -0.26 3.27 -21.76
C LEU A 157 -0.32 1.93 -21.03
N THR A 158 -1.21 1.76 -20.05
CA THR A 158 -1.40 0.50 -19.33
C THR A 158 -2.00 -0.58 -20.22
N ALA A 159 -2.89 -0.23 -21.14
CA ALA A 159 -3.46 -1.19 -22.10
C ALA A 159 -2.40 -1.76 -23.08
N HIS A 160 -1.40 -0.96 -23.47
CA HIS A 160 -0.33 -1.40 -24.38
C HIS A 160 0.85 -2.06 -23.69
N TYR A 161 1.23 -1.58 -22.50
CA TYR A 161 2.47 -1.99 -21.83
C TYR A 161 2.25 -2.79 -20.55
N GLY A 162 1.01 -2.91 -20.07
CA GLY A 162 0.67 -3.42 -18.74
C GLY A 162 0.77 -2.33 -17.67
N ASP A 163 0.27 -2.62 -16.48
CA ASP A 163 0.13 -1.63 -15.40
C ASP A 163 1.45 -1.10 -14.84
N ASP A 164 2.48 -1.96 -14.75
CA ASP A 164 3.74 -1.62 -14.07
C ASP A 164 4.76 -0.96 -15.01
N ALA A 165 4.64 -1.20 -16.32
CA ALA A 165 5.62 -0.75 -17.29
C ALA A 165 5.68 0.78 -17.45
N PRO A 166 4.55 1.53 -17.47
CA PRO A 166 4.59 2.99 -17.54
C PRO A 166 5.41 3.62 -16.41
N TYR A 167 5.29 3.10 -15.18
CA TYR A 167 6.07 3.60 -14.05
C TYR A 167 7.57 3.46 -14.29
N LYS A 168 8.02 2.27 -14.71
CA LYS A 168 9.46 2.01 -14.98
C LYS A 168 10.00 2.89 -16.10
N MET A 169 9.22 3.09 -17.17
CA MET A 169 9.62 3.98 -18.26
C MET A 169 9.79 5.43 -17.79
N ILE A 170 8.90 5.90 -16.91
CA ILE A 170 8.95 7.24 -16.32
C ILE A 170 10.16 7.36 -15.37
N GLU A 171 10.35 6.39 -14.48
CA GLU A 171 11.47 6.35 -13.54
C GLU A 171 12.84 6.42 -14.26
N ASP A 172 12.98 5.67 -15.35
CA ASP A 172 14.18 5.71 -16.18
C ASP A 172 14.37 7.09 -16.84
N ALA A 173 13.28 7.73 -17.30
CA ALA A 173 13.34 9.03 -17.95
C ALA A 173 13.74 10.18 -17.00
N VAL A 174 13.42 10.09 -15.69
CA VAL A 174 13.85 11.08 -14.67
C VAL A 174 15.37 11.23 -14.62
N ARG A 175 16.12 10.19 -15.00
CA ARG A 175 17.59 10.19 -15.00
C ARG A 175 18.20 11.02 -16.12
N TYR A 176 17.41 11.42 -17.11
CA TYR A 176 17.87 12.22 -18.25
C TYR A 176 17.41 13.67 -18.09
N ALA A 177 18.36 14.60 -17.98
CA ALA A 177 18.09 16.00 -17.70
C ALA A 177 17.05 16.63 -18.65
N GLY A 178 17.09 16.30 -19.95
CA GLY A 178 16.15 16.82 -20.94
C GLY A 178 14.72 16.25 -20.86
N LEU A 179 14.50 15.19 -20.08
CA LEU A 179 13.18 14.57 -19.90
C LEU A 179 12.66 14.69 -18.47
N LYS A 180 13.45 15.23 -17.53
CA LYS A 180 13.13 15.26 -16.11
C LYS A 180 11.78 15.92 -15.83
N ASP A 181 11.50 17.09 -16.42
CA ASP A 181 10.25 17.81 -16.18
C ASP A 181 9.03 17.06 -16.73
N LEU A 182 9.16 16.47 -17.92
CA LEU A 182 8.12 15.63 -18.50
C LEU A 182 7.88 14.38 -17.63
N ALA A 183 8.95 13.73 -17.19
CA ALA A 183 8.86 12.53 -16.36
C ALA A 183 8.21 12.82 -15.00
N MET A 184 8.58 13.92 -14.33
CA MET A 184 7.93 14.36 -13.08
C MET A 184 6.45 14.68 -13.28
N LYS A 185 6.09 15.35 -14.40
CA LYS A 185 4.67 15.59 -14.76
C LYS A 185 3.92 14.26 -14.91
N LEU A 186 4.47 13.34 -15.68
CA LEU A 186 3.87 12.02 -15.94
C LEU A 186 3.77 11.18 -14.67
N GLN A 187 4.76 11.21 -13.78
CA GLN A 187 4.72 10.48 -12.50
C GLN A 187 3.54 10.99 -11.65
N LYS A 188 3.34 12.31 -11.57
CA LYS A 188 2.20 12.91 -10.85
C LYS A 188 0.86 12.49 -11.45
N GLU A 189 0.75 12.53 -12.78
CA GLU A 189 -0.47 12.11 -13.48
C GLU A 189 -0.75 10.61 -13.34
N LEU A 190 0.28 9.76 -13.31
CA LEU A 190 0.16 8.32 -13.07
C LEU A 190 -0.39 8.05 -11.67
N MET A 191 0.11 8.73 -10.64
CA MET A 191 -0.40 8.60 -9.27
C MET A 191 -1.88 8.97 -9.19
N GLN A 192 -2.29 10.06 -9.84
CA GLN A 192 -3.69 10.46 -9.91
C GLN A 192 -4.54 9.44 -10.67
N TYR A 193 -4.04 8.92 -11.79
CA TYR A 193 -4.70 7.86 -12.54
C TYR A 193 -4.94 6.64 -11.65
N TRP A 194 -3.92 6.13 -10.96
CA TRP A 194 -4.05 5.00 -10.05
C TRP A 194 -5.06 5.23 -8.92
N ILE A 195 -5.09 6.44 -8.33
CA ILE A 195 -6.13 6.81 -7.35
C ILE A 195 -7.52 6.77 -8.00
N THR A 196 -7.69 7.34 -9.20
CA THR A 196 -8.99 7.39 -9.88
C THR A 196 -9.52 6.04 -10.34
N THR A 197 -8.63 5.10 -10.65
CA THR A 197 -8.99 3.73 -11.03
C THR A 197 -8.97 2.77 -9.85
N ALA A 198 -8.87 3.28 -8.63
CA ALA A 198 -8.82 2.52 -7.38
C ALA A 198 -7.76 1.39 -7.40
N LYS A 199 -6.58 1.64 -7.97
CA LYS A 199 -5.47 0.67 -7.94
C LYS A 199 -5.05 0.47 -6.49
N SER A 200 -4.96 -0.78 -6.03
CA SER A 200 -4.71 -1.05 -4.62
C SER A 200 -3.34 -0.49 -4.19
N PRO A 201 -3.20 0.04 -2.97
CA PRO A 201 -1.89 0.46 -2.46
C PRO A 201 -0.82 -0.63 -2.49
N ASP A 202 -1.21 -1.90 -2.36
CA ASP A 202 -0.29 -3.04 -2.49
C ASP A 202 0.24 -3.22 -3.92
N ASP A 203 -0.62 -3.10 -4.93
CA ASP A 203 -0.18 -3.13 -6.33
C ASP A 203 0.72 -1.94 -6.66
N VAL A 204 0.40 -0.76 -6.14
CA VAL A 204 1.24 0.44 -6.34
C VAL A 204 2.59 0.28 -5.65
N PHE A 205 2.63 -0.32 -4.45
CA PHE A 205 3.88 -0.64 -3.76
C PHE A 205 4.79 -1.50 -4.64
N HIS A 206 4.24 -2.51 -5.31
CA HIS A 206 4.97 -3.37 -6.22
C HIS A 206 5.36 -2.68 -7.53
N ALA A 207 4.45 -1.90 -8.13
CA ALA A 207 4.72 -1.14 -9.35
C ALA A 207 5.90 -0.16 -9.18
N MET A 208 6.02 0.42 -7.97
CA MET A 208 7.12 1.29 -7.57
C MET A 208 8.41 0.54 -7.17
N ASN A 209 8.46 -0.79 -7.33
CA ASN A 209 9.56 -1.67 -6.94
C ASN A 209 9.99 -1.55 -5.46
N LEU A 210 9.08 -1.15 -4.57
CA LEU A 210 9.40 -0.97 -3.15
C LEU A 210 9.64 -2.31 -2.44
N ASP A 211 9.13 -3.41 -2.98
CA ASP A 211 9.41 -4.79 -2.54
C ASP A 211 10.88 -5.17 -2.65
N LYS A 212 11.65 -4.48 -3.50
CA LYS A 212 13.08 -4.73 -3.70
C LYS A 212 13.96 -3.89 -2.76
N VAL A 213 13.37 -2.91 -2.08
CA VAL A 213 14.05 -2.04 -1.13
C VAL A 213 14.00 -2.70 0.23
N LYS A 214 15.18 -3.08 0.77
CA LYS A 214 15.31 -3.76 2.08
C LYS A 214 15.39 -2.76 3.24
N HIS A 215 16.39 -2.90 4.10
CA HIS A 215 16.52 -2.24 5.41
C HIS A 215 16.43 -0.69 5.44
N THR A 216 16.52 -0.01 4.30
CA THR A 216 16.45 1.46 4.21
C THR A 216 15.13 1.99 3.65
N ILE A 217 14.09 1.14 3.53
CA ILE A 217 12.82 1.51 2.87
C ILE A 217 12.17 2.76 3.47
N LEU A 218 12.14 2.91 4.80
CA LEU A 218 11.53 4.07 5.47
C LEU A 218 12.26 5.39 5.21
N ARG A 219 13.48 5.34 4.66
CA ARG A 219 14.26 6.52 4.25
C ARG A 219 14.25 6.72 2.73
N ASN A 220 13.58 5.84 1.98
CA ASN A 220 13.48 5.95 0.54
C ASN A 220 12.44 7.04 0.17
N PRO A 221 12.79 8.04 -0.66
CA PRO A 221 11.83 9.04 -1.11
C PRO A 221 10.63 8.43 -1.86
N GLU A 222 10.83 7.33 -2.60
CA GLU A 222 9.72 6.63 -3.28
C GLU A 222 8.75 5.98 -2.29
N PHE A 223 9.25 5.51 -1.13
CA PHE A 223 8.38 5.05 -0.06
C PHE A 223 7.54 6.19 0.53
N THR A 224 8.11 7.40 0.60
CA THR A 224 7.35 8.59 1.03
C THR A 224 6.27 8.97 0.02
N ALA A 225 6.57 8.87 -1.28
CA ALA A 225 5.59 9.07 -2.33
C ALA A 225 4.47 8.02 -2.29
N TRP A 226 4.81 6.75 -2.05
CA TRP A 226 3.83 5.68 -1.85
C TRP A 226 2.97 5.89 -0.60
N ALA A 227 3.56 6.29 0.53
CA ALA A 227 2.80 6.59 1.74
C ALA A 227 1.79 7.72 1.50
N LYS A 228 2.19 8.76 0.77
CA LYS A 228 1.29 9.82 0.31
C LYS A 228 0.18 9.27 -0.60
N TYR A 229 0.50 8.36 -1.51
CA TYR A 229 -0.50 7.70 -2.35
C TYR A 229 -1.56 6.98 -1.51
N VAL A 230 -1.15 6.25 -0.45
CA VAL A 230 -2.09 5.58 0.46
C VAL A 230 -3.00 6.59 1.16
N ASP A 231 -2.44 7.72 1.62
CA ASP A 231 -3.23 8.79 2.25
C ASP A 231 -4.25 9.41 1.27
N ASP A 232 -3.83 9.73 0.06
CA ASP A 232 -4.70 10.30 -0.98
C ASP A 232 -5.77 9.28 -1.43
N PHE A 233 -5.42 7.99 -1.49
CA PHE A 233 -6.36 6.90 -1.78
C PHE A 233 -7.43 6.80 -0.70
N ASN A 234 -7.03 6.79 0.58
CA ASN A 234 -7.96 6.72 1.71
C ASN A 234 -8.85 7.97 1.80
N ALA A 235 -8.33 9.15 1.47
CA ALA A 235 -9.13 10.37 1.40
C ALA A 235 -10.23 10.30 0.33
N LYS A 236 -9.98 9.57 -0.78
CA LYS A 236 -10.96 9.36 -1.85
C LYS A 236 -11.93 8.21 -1.55
N TYR A 237 -11.48 7.17 -0.86
CA TYR A 237 -12.26 5.97 -0.55
C TYR A 237 -12.35 5.75 0.98
N PRO A 238 -13.00 6.66 1.74
CA PRO A 238 -13.01 6.61 3.21
C PRO A 238 -13.74 5.39 3.78
N GLU A 239 -14.67 4.80 3.03
CA GLU A 239 -15.42 3.61 3.44
C GLU A 239 -14.59 2.31 3.39
N GLN A 240 -13.46 2.34 2.68
CA GLN A 240 -12.56 1.18 2.52
C GLN A 240 -11.10 1.64 2.63
N PRO A 241 -10.69 2.14 3.82
CA PRO A 241 -9.34 2.64 4.00
C PRO A 241 -8.34 1.49 3.90
N ALA A 242 -7.26 1.73 3.18
CA ALA A 242 -6.12 0.84 3.10
C ALA A 242 -5.11 1.14 4.21
N LEU A 243 -4.45 0.08 4.67
CA LEU A 243 -3.36 0.15 5.64
C LEU A 243 -2.01 -0.02 4.92
N MET A 244 -0.96 0.63 5.43
CA MET A 244 0.41 0.43 4.96
C MET A 244 1.01 -0.87 5.51
N ALA A 245 0.71 -1.21 6.76
CA ALA A 245 1.33 -2.33 7.46
C ALA A 245 1.17 -3.69 6.74
N PRO A 246 -0.01 -4.09 6.20
CA PRO A 246 -0.14 -5.38 5.51
C PRO A 246 0.79 -5.55 4.30
N ALA A 247 1.04 -4.49 3.53
CA ALA A 247 1.98 -4.54 2.40
C ALA A 247 3.43 -4.75 2.90
N LEU A 248 3.80 -4.07 3.99
CA LEU A 248 5.13 -4.20 4.61
C LEU A 248 5.36 -5.59 5.23
N ARG A 249 4.33 -6.17 5.86
CA ARG A 249 4.40 -7.48 6.53
C ARG A 249 4.69 -8.66 5.60
N LYS A 250 4.53 -8.47 4.28
CA LYS A 250 4.96 -9.45 3.27
C LYS A 250 6.48 -9.60 3.18
N TYR A 251 7.23 -8.59 3.63
CA TYR A 251 8.68 -8.51 3.47
C TYR A 251 9.45 -8.33 4.79
N TYR A 252 8.77 -7.90 5.85
CA TYR A 252 9.34 -7.62 7.16
C TYR A 252 8.51 -8.28 8.26
N SER A 253 9.19 -8.83 9.28
CA SER A 253 8.48 -9.22 10.51
C SER A 253 8.00 -7.99 11.28
N ASP A 254 7.00 -8.16 12.13
CA ASP A 254 6.41 -7.04 12.86
C ASP A 254 7.46 -6.42 13.82
N GLY A 255 8.26 -7.26 14.50
CA GLY A 255 9.37 -6.79 15.33
C GLY A 255 10.44 -6.01 14.55
N ALA A 256 10.72 -6.38 13.29
CA ALA A 256 11.64 -5.63 12.44
C ALA A 256 11.06 -4.26 12.07
N LEU A 257 9.76 -4.19 11.76
CA LEU A 257 9.08 -2.93 11.46
C LEU A 257 9.05 -1.99 12.68
N PHE A 258 8.75 -2.50 13.87
CA PHE A 258 8.81 -1.70 15.11
C PHE A 258 10.21 -1.13 15.35
N LYS A 259 11.26 -1.95 15.18
CA LYS A 259 12.64 -1.47 15.32
C LYS A 259 12.99 -0.40 14.29
N MET A 260 12.69 -0.64 13.02
CA MET A 260 12.99 0.32 11.94
C MET A 260 12.25 1.64 12.12
N THR A 261 11.00 1.60 12.55
CA THR A 261 10.18 2.79 12.80
C THR A 261 10.66 3.55 14.04
N ASP A 262 11.03 2.86 15.12
CA ASP A 262 11.58 3.48 16.33
C ASP A 262 12.91 4.20 16.08
N GLU A 263 13.79 3.61 15.26
CA GLU A 263 15.03 4.25 14.79
C GLU A 263 14.75 5.53 13.97
N VAL A 264 13.67 5.54 13.18
CA VAL A 264 13.24 6.72 12.38
C VAL A 264 12.66 7.81 13.29
N ILE A 265 11.82 7.44 14.25
CA ILE A 265 11.19 8.34 15.23
C ILE A 265 12.22 9.01 16.13
N SER A 266 13.20 8.23 16.60
CA SER A 266 14.31 8.71 17.42
C SER A 266 15.34 9.55 16.65
N GLY A 267 15.36 9.43 15.32
CA GLY A 267 16.23 10.18 14.42
C GLY A 267 15.63 11.49 13.86
N ARG A 268 16.14 11.91 12.69
CA ARG A 268 15.63 13.06 11.90
C ARG A 268 14.69 12.65 10.75
N GLY A 269 14.05 11.49 10.84
CA GLY A 269 13.19 10.97 9.76
C GLY A 269 11.75 11.48 9.83
N SER A 270 10.91 11.01 8.89
CA SER A 270 9.47 11.32 8.86
C SER A 270 8.76 10.59 10.01
N LYS A 271 8.63 11.28 11.14
CA LYS A 271 8.02 10.72 12.36
C LYS A 271 6.57 10.28 12.12
N SER A 272 5.80 11.01 11.32
CA SER A 272 4.39 10.72 11.08
C SER A 272 4.15 9.38 10.40
N ILE A 273 4.90 9.05 9.34
CA ILE A 273 4.74 7.78 8.62
C ILE A 273 5.15 6.61 9.53
N ALA A 274 6.26 6.76 10.26
CA ALA A 274 6.73 5.73 11.17
C ALA A 274 5.74 5.45 12.31
N THR A 275 5.19 6.51 12.93
CA THR A 275 4.15 6.38 13.95
C THR A 275 2.89 5.73 13.39
N LYS A 276 2.42 6.15 12.20
CA LYS A 276 1.26 5.52 11.55
C LYS A 276 1.43 4.01 11.34
N ILE A 277 2.61 3.57 10.88
CA ILE A 277 2.90 2.13 10.74
C ILE A 277 2.85 1.40 12.09
N GLN A 278 3.40 2.00 13.15
CA GLN A 278 3.33 1.40 14.50
C GLN A 278 1.89 1.29 15.00
N ASP A 279 1.09 2.34 14.82
CA ASP A 279 -0.32 2.36 15.22
C ASP A 279 -1.13 1.29 14.47
N GLU A 280 -0.95 1.20 13.14
CA GLU A 280 -1.59 0.16 12.33
C GLU A 280 -1.20 -1.26 12.76
N LEU A 281 0.08 -1.49 13.11
CA LEU A 281 0.53 -2.79 13.63
C LEU A 281 -0.11 -3.12 14.97
N ILE A 282 -0.20 -2.15 15.88
CA ILE A 282 -0.85 -2.31 17.19
C ILE A 282 -2.34 -2.64 17.01
N ASP A 283 -3.04 -1.92 16.13
CA ASP A 283 -4.46 -2.16 15.86
C ASP A 283 -4.71 -3.54 15.25
N LEU A 284 -3.84 -3.97 14.33
CA LEU A 284 -3.88 -5.32 13.76
C LEU A 284 -3.62 -6.39 14.82
N TRP A 285 -2.68 -6.16 15.74
CA TRP A 285 -2.41 -7.08 16.85
C TRP A 285 -3.59 -7.18 17.82
N LEU A 286 -4.17 -6.05 18.21
CA LEU A 286 -5.34 -6.01 19.07
C LEU A 286 -6.54 -6.68 18.41
N SER A 287 -6.81 -6.39 17.14
CA SER A 287 -7.94 -6.96 16.40
C SER A 287 -7.78 -8.47 16.20
N GLY A 288 -6.56 -8.93 15.95
CA GLY A 288 -6.22 -10.35 15.86
C GLY A 288 -6.05 -11.05 17.20
N ARG A 289 -6.35 -10.38 18.33
CA ARG A 289 -6.17 -10.91 19.70
C ARG A 289 -4.78 -11.53 19.95
N LYS A 290 -3.72 -10.90 19.45
CA LYS A 290 -2.36 -11.35 19.75
C LYS A 290 -2.11 -11.16 21.24
N THR A 291 -1.84 -12.24 21.97
CA THR A 291 -1.67 -12.14 23.42
C THR A 291 -0.41 -11.35 23.75
N PRO A 292 -0.32 -10.74 24.95
CA PRO A 292 0.88 -10.01 25.35
C PRO A 292 2.17 -10.86 25.35
N ASP A 293 2.10 -12.16 25.64
CA ASP A 293 3.24 -13.08 25.55
C ASP A 293 3.66 -13.36 24.10
N ASP A 294 2.71 -13.57 23.17
CA ASP A 294 3.04 -13.67 21.75
C ASP A 294 3.65 -12.37 21.20
N ALA A 295 3.09 -11.22 21.60
CA ALA A 295 3.62 -9.90 21.23
C ALA A 295 5.04 -9.68 21.77
N LEU A 296 5.34 -10.15 22.98
CA LEU A 296 6.68 -10.09 23.56
C LEU A 296 7.69 -10.87 22.71
N VAL A 297 7.32 -12.07 22.27
CA VAL A 297 8.16 -12.91 21.41
C VAL A 297 8.34 -12.27 20.03
N GLU A 298 7.26 -11.76 19.44
CA GLU A 298 7.28 -11.12 18.11
C GLU A 298 8.16 -9.87 18.06
N LEU A 299 8.23 -9.09 19.15
CA LEU A 299 9.15 -7.95 19.29
C LEU A 299 10.62 -8.37 19.51
N GLY A 300 10.90 -9.68 19.55
CA GLY A 300 12.24 -10.21 19.81
C GLY A 300 12.69 -10.06 21.27
N LEU A 301 11.77 -9.68 22.17
CA LEU A 301 12.04 -9.48 23.58
C LEU A 301 12.11 -10.82 24.34
N GLY A 302 11.52 -11.89 23.82
CA GLY A 302 11.53 -13.24 24.42
C GLY A 302 12.89 -13.96 24.56
N ARG A 303 14.04 -13.34 24.23
CA ARG A 303 15.34 -14.05 24.16
C ARG A 303 16.23 -13.91 25.39
N THR A 304 16.27 -12.74 26.02
CA THR A 304 17.18 -12.45 27.14
C THR A 304 16.46 -11.68 28.23
N VAL A 305 16.04 -12.39 29.28
CA VAL A 305 15.28 -11.83 30.40
C VAL A 305 16.06 -10.75 31.17
N ASP A 306 17.39 -10.90 31.28
CA ASP A 306 18.24 -10.05 32.12
C ASP A 306 18.48 -8.62 31.59
N THR A 307 18.22 -8.37 30.31
CA THR A 307 18.35 -7.06 29.64
C THR A 307 17.04 -6.66 28.96
N LEU A 308 15.95 -7.36 29.29
CA LEU A 308 14.65 -7.20 28.65
C LEU A 308 14.14 -5.77 28.73
N MET A 309 14.20 -5.19 29.94
CA MET A 309 13.71 -3.86 30.25
C MET A 309 14.58 -2.73 29.69
N GLU A 310 15.80 -3.06 29.27
CA GLU A 310 16.71 -2.15 28.57
C GLU A 310 16.42 -2.12 27.06
N GLY A 311 15.63 -3.08 26.56
CA GLY A 311 15.25 -3.17 25.16
C GLY A 311 14.39 -1.98 24.71
N PRO A 312 14.69 -1.35 23.56
CA PRO A 312 13.99 -0.14 23.11
C PRO A 312 12.49 -0.37 22.88
N LEU A 313 12.09 -1.61 22.57
CA LEU A 313 10.70 -2.00 22.32
C LEU A 313 9.93 -2.42 23.59
N PHE A 314 10.58 -2.46 24.77
CA PHE A 314 9.94 -2.91 26.00
C PHE A 314 8.78 -2.00 26.42
N ASN A 315 8.96 -0.67 26.30
CA ASN A 315 7.90 0.29 26.60
C ASN A 315 6.73 0.18 25.61
N THR A 316 7.00 -0.14 24.34
CA THR A 316 5.96 -0.40 23.33
C THR A 316 5.16 -1.64 23.71
N TRP A 317 5.84 -2.72 24.10
CA TRP A 317 5.19 -3.92 24.59
C TRP A 317 4.35 -3.69 25.85
N LEU A 318 4.84 -2.90 26.81
CA LEU A 318 4.10 -2.58 28.03
C LEU A 318 2.82 -1.80 27.72
N LYS A 319 2.89 -0.79 26.84
CA LYS A 319 1.71 -0.04 26.37
C LYS A 319 0.71 -0.94 25.65
N TYR A 320 1.20 -1.83 24.77
CA TYR A 320 0.36 -2.82 24.09
C TYR A 320 -0.37 -3.72 25.08
N THR A 321 0.33 -4.23 26.10
CA THR A 321 -0.23 -5.11 27.12
C THR A 321 -1.34 -4.42 27.92
N THR A 322 -1.15 -3.14 28.27
CA THR A 322 -2.19 -2.32 28.90
C THR A 322 -3.40 -2.17 27.98
N ALA A 323 -3.19 -1.80 26.71
CA ALA A 323 -4.29 -1.66 25.74
C ALA A 323 -5.06 -2.96 25.52
N TYR A 324 -4.34 -4.09 25.46
CA TYR A 324 -4.93 -5.42 25.37
C TYR A 324 -5.80 -5.74 26.59
N SER A 325 -5.27 -5.52 27.80
CA SER A 325 -6.00 -5.75 29.05
C SER A 325 -7.26 -4.89 29.17
N THR A 326 -7.19 -3.63 28.72
CA THR A 326 -8.36 -2.74 28.69
C THR A 326 -9.42 -3.22 27.70
N LYS A 327 -9.00 -3.72 26.52
CA LYS A 327 -9.93 -4.20 25.48
C LYS A 327 -10.53 -5.58 25.82
N TYR A 328 -9.76 -6.44 26.50
CA TYR A 328 -10.12 -7.81 26.84
C TYR A 328 -10.01 -8.08 28.35
N PRO A 329 -10.81 -7.42 29.20
CA PRO A 329 -10.67 -7.49 30.66
C PRO A 329 -10.90 -8.90 31.23
N GLN A 330 -11.63 -9.75 30.50
CA GLN A 330 -11.91 -11.14 30.90
C GLN A 330 -10.70 -12.07 30.71
N GLU A 331 -9.73 -11.69 29.88
CA GLU A 331 -8.54 -12.49 29.60
C GLU A 331 -7.37 -12.15 30.55
N LYS A 332 -7.60 -11.22 31.50
CA LYS A 332 -6.70 -10.83 32.60
C LYS A 332 -5.20 -10.87 32.26
N SER A 333 -4.82 -10.36 31.09
CA SER A 333 -3.46 -10.53 30.59
C SER A 333 -2.53 -9.41 31.07
N THR A 334 -2.11 -9.48 32.33
CA THR A 334 -1.16 -8.50 32.89
C THR A 334 0.25 -8.69 32.30
N ALA A 335 1.06 -7.62 32.36
CA ALA A 335 2.44 -7.67 31.91
C ALA A 335 3.27 -8.72 32.67
N ILE A 336 3.06 -8.85 33.97
CA ILE A 336 3.73 -9.86 34.79
C ILE A 336 3.35 -11.27 34.34
N GLU A 337 2.07 -11.55 34.16
CA GLU A 337 1.66 -12.90 33.79
C GLU A 337 2.22 -13.30 32.42
N ALA A 338 2.25 -12.37 31.47
CA ALA A 338 2.86 -12.60 30.16
C ALA A 338 4.37 -12.87 30.25
N LEU A 339 5.09 -12.14 31.11
CA LEU A 339 6.51 -12.39 31.40
C LEU A 339 6.71 -13.76 32.04
N THR A 340 5.88 -14.13 33.03
CA THR A 340 5.93 -15.44 33.71
C THR A 340 5.68 -16.57 32.72
N ARG A 341 4.67 -16.45 31.85
CA ARG A 341 4.37 -17.45 30.80
C ARG A 341 5.53 -17.64 29.82
N THR A 342 6.24 -16.56 29.51
CA THR A 342 7.36 -16.60 28.55
C THR A 342 8.67 -17.10 29.17
N PHE A 343 8.98 -16.68 30.40
CA PHE A 343 10.32 -16.84 30.99
C PHE A 343 10.42 -17.74 32.22
N ASP A 344 9.29 -18.11 32.83
CA ASP A 344 9.16 -18.68 34.19
C ASP A 344 9.29 -17.67 35.34
N ASP A 345 8.63 -17.98 36.47
CA ASP A 345 8.55 -17.11 37.65
C ASP A 345 9.93 -16.79 38.26
N ILE A 346 10.82 -17.78 38.32
CA ILE A 346 12.14 -17.63 38.95
C ILE A 346 12.97 -16.62 38.16
N LYS A 347 12.94 -16.72 36.83
CA LYS A 347 13.65 -15.78 35.96
C LYS A 347 13.04 -14.38 36.04
N VAL A 348 11.71 -14.25 36.08
CA VAL A 348 11.04 -12.94 36.19
C VAL A 348 11.39 -12.25 37.50
N VAL A 349 11.36 -12.95 38.63
CA VAL A 349 11.74 -12.40 39.94
C VAL A 349 13.19 -11.90 39.92
N ARG A 350 14.12 -12.70 39.37
CA ARG A 350 15.53 -12.31 39.27
C ARG A 350 15.72 -11.06 38.39
N MET A 351 15.04 -11.02 37.26
CA MET A 351 15.06 -9.86 36.36
C MET A 351 14.55 -8.60 37.08
N LEU A 352 13.43 -8.67 37.80
CA LEU A 352 12.89 -7.53 38.54
C LEU A 352 13.85 -7.05 39.64
N GLN A 353 14.49 -7.97 40.37
CA GLN A 353 15.50 -7.66 41.37
C GLN A 353 16.69 -6.92 40.75
N LYS A 354 17.21 -7.41 39.62
CA LYS A 354 18.31 -6.77 38.90
C LYS A 354 17.90 -5.40 38.36
N ALA A 355 16.74 -5.28 37.71
CA ALA A 355 16.23 -4.03 37.14
C ALA A 355 16.00 -2.94 38.19
N LYS A 356 15.78 -3.29 39.46
CA LYS A 356 15.72 -2.33 40.58
C LYS A 356 17.07 -1.69 40.93
N THR A 357 18.18 -2.34 40.58
CA THR A 357 19.54 -1.83 40.86
C THR A 357 19.98 -0.75 39.87
N THR A 358 19.41 -0.72 38.67
CA THR A 358 19.73 0.22 37.58
C THR A 358 18.75 1.41 37.60
N ASP A 359 19.25 2.65 37.56
CA ASP A 359 18.41 3.85 37.67
C ASP A 359 17.32 3.91 36.58
N GLU A 360 17.69 3.55 35.34
CA GLU A 360 16.85 3.61 34.15
C GLU A 360 15.64 2.67 34.23
N THR A 361 15.79 1.49 34.83
CA THR A 361 14.74 0.45 34.87
C THR A 361 14.03 0.36 36.22
N ARG A 362 14.54 1.02 37.26
CA ARG A 362 14.05 0.88 38.65
C ARG A 362 12.57 1.23 38.81
N SER A 363 12.11 2.30 38.17
CA SER A 363 10.73 2.74 38.29
C SER A 363 9.75 1.71 37.72
N ILE A 364 10.04 1.22 36.51
CA ILE A 364 9.21 0.23 35.82
C ILE A 364 9.22 -1.11 36.58
N ALA A 365 10.40 -1.53 37.08
CA ALA A 365 10.51 -2.76 37.86
C ALA A 365 9.65 -2.72 39.14
N LYS A 366 9.64 -1.58 39.85
CA LYS A 366 8.77 -1.41 41.03
C LYS A 366 7.29 -1.44 40.67
N GLN A 367 6.89 -0.82 39.56
CA GLN A 367 5.50 -0.84 39.10
C GLN A 367 5.03 -2.25 38.76
N LEU A 368 5.85 -3.02 38.04
CA LEU A 368 5.56 -4.41 37.69
C LEU A 368 5.48 -5.30 38.94
N GLU A 369 6.39 -5.13 39.90
CA GLU A 369 6.35 -5.86 41.17
C GLU A 369 5.13 -5.50 42.03
N SER A 370 4.72 -4.23 42.06
CA SER A 370 3.50 -3.82 42.77
C SER A 370 2.22 -4.36 42.13
N ALA A 371 2.24 -4.70 40.84
CA ALA A 371 1.11 -5.34 40.15
C ALA A 371 1.02 -6.86 40.39
N GLN A 372 1.99 -7.47 41.08
CA GLN A 372 1.95 -8.88 41.53
C GLN A 372 1.21 -9.09 42.86
N LEU A 373 1.10 -8.03 43.67
CA LEU A 373 0.47 -8.01 45.00
C LEU A 373 -0.98 -7.56 44.90
#